data_AF-A0A292YKN6-F1
#
_entry.id   AF-A0A292YKN6-F1
#
_cell.length_a   1.000
_cell.length_b   1.000
_cell.length_c   1.000
_cell.angle_alpha   90.00
_cell.angle_beta   90.00
_cell.angle_gamma   90.00
#
_symmetry.space_group_name_H-M   'P 1'
#
loop_
_entity.id
_entity.type
_entity.pdbx_description
1 polymer ?
#
loop_
_entity_poly.entity_id
_entity_poly.type
_entity_poly.pdbx_seq_one_letter_code
_entity_poly.pdbx_strand_id
1 'polypeptide(L)'
;MTTAVFYVTLALHLLAVAFKLLLLFMIPRLKNVAQVQDFLVKYKKMDSAANRTLWLTGGAMILANYRLLFQMWLLVSMLIYMVIFWIIKQVALKGMEEVAASKKIHAREELRKLRISNWCAIIIVFILLMSIGTLMMTKPF
;
A
#
# COMPACT_ATOMS: atom_id res chain seq x y z
N MET A 1 -6.40 8.92 27.09
CA MET A 1 -5.42 9.40 26.10
C MET A 1 -5.99 10.64 25.41
N THR A 2 -5.18 11.69 25.25
CA THR A 2 -5.62 12.98 24.70
C THR A 2 -5.80 12.92 23.18
N THR A 3 -6.66 13.78 22.63
CA THR A 3 -6.86 13.96 21.17
C THR A 3 -5.54 14.18 20.42
N ALA A 4 -4.56 14.84 21.04
CA ALA A 4 -3.22 15.03 20.49
C ALA A 4 -2.49 13.70 20.17
N VAL A 5 -2.57 12.71 21.05
CA VAL A 5 -1.93 11.39 20.84
C VAL A 5 -2.59 10.65 19.67
N PHE A 6 -3.90 10.80 19.49
CA PHE A 6 -4.61 10.22 18.35
C PHE A 6 -4.14 10.81 17.02
N TYR A 7 -4.03 12.14 16.91
CA TYR A 7 -3.57 12.79 15.66
C TYR A 7 -2.11 12.47 15.33
N VAL A 8 -1.23 12.39 16.34
CA VAL A 8 0.16 11.96 16.13
C VAL A 8 0.21 10.51 15.64
N THR A 9 -0.58 9.63 16.24
CA THR A 9 -0.66 8.23 15.80
C THR A 9 -1.25 8.12 14.39
N LEU A 10 -2.25 8.94 14.05
CA LEU A 10 -2.83 9.03 12.71
C LEU A 10 -1.82 9.51 11.68
N ALA A 11 -1.03 10.54 11.99
CA ALA A 11 0.01 11.02 11.10
C ALA A 11 1.06 9.93 10.82
N LEU A 12 1.49 9.19 11.86
CA LEU A 12 2.41 8.06 11.71
C LEU A 12 1.79 6.92 10.90
N HIS A 13 0.51 6.62 11.11
CA HIS A 13 -0.23 5.63 10.34
C HIS A 13 -0.30 6.01 8.85
N LEU A 14 -0.65 7.26 8.55
CA LEU A 14 -0.71 7.79 7.19
C LEU A 14 0.67 7.83 6.51
N LEU A 15 1.74 8.14 7.26
CA LEU A 15 3.12 8.05 6.75
C LEU A 15 3.49 6.60 6.38
N ALA A 16 3.10 5.61 7.20
CA ALA A 16 3.32 4.20 6.88
C ALA A 16 2.53 3.78 5.63
N VAL A 17 1.30 4.27 5.47
CA VAL A 17 0.49 4.07 4.25
C VAL A 17 1.18 4.68 3.04
N ALA A 18 1.59 5.94 3.12
CA ALA A 18 2.27 6.65 2.04
C ALA A 18 3.59 5.97 1.63
N PHE A 19 4.37 5.49 2.59
CA PHE A 19 5.59 4.73 2.33
C PHE A 19 5.30 3.45 1.54
N LYS A 20 4.26 2.69 1.94
CA LYS A 20 3.84 1.46 1.26
C LYS A 20 3.36 1.73 -0.17
N LEU A 21 2.67 2.85 -0.38
CA LEU A 21 2.29 3.32 -1.71
C LEU A 21 3.50 3.74 -2.55
N LEU A 22 4.48 4.41 -1.96
CA LEU A 22 5.69 4.84 -2.68
C LEU A 22 6.48 3.64 -3.24
N LEU A 23 6.49 2.52 -2.51
CA LEU A 23 7.11 1.27 -2.97
C LEU A 23 6.48 0.74 -4.27
N LEU A 24 5.18 0.96 -4.50
CA LEU A 24 4.54 0.59 -5.76
C LEU A 24 5.11 1.34 -6.96
N PHE A 25 5.39 2.63 -6.79
CA PHE A 25 5.92 3.47 -7.85
C PHE A 25 7.37 3.11 -8.22
N MET A 26 8.06 2.34 -7.37
CA MET A 26 9.40 1.83 -7.65
C MET A 26 9.41 0.57 -8.52
N ILE A 27 8.34 -0.25 -8.49
CA ILE A 27 8.24 -1.51 -9.26
C ILE A 27 8.36 -1.31 -10.79
N PRO A 28 7.73 -0.31 -11.43
CA PRO A 28 7.85 -0.09 -12.88
C PRO A 28 9.27 0.21 -13.34
N ARG A 29 10.15 0.67 -12.44
CA ARG A 29 11.55 1.03 -12.73
C ARG A 29 12.48 -0.19 -12.81
N LEU A 30 12.01 -1.38 -12.43
CA LEU A 30 12.79 -2.62 -12.52
C LEU A 30 12.89 -3.04 -13.99
N LYS A 31 14.12 -3.14 -14.51
CA LYS A 31 14.39 -3.44 -15.93
C LYS A 31 14.82 -4.89 -16.15
N ASN A 32 15.36 -5.55 -15.13
CA ASN A 32 15.98 -6.87 -15.22
C ASN A 32 15.43 -7.84 -14.17
N VAL A 33 15.41 -9.14 -14.48
CA VAL A 33 14.97 -10.20 -13.55
C VAL A 33 15.78 -10.21 -12.25
N ALA A 34 17.10 -10.02 -12.34
CA ALA A 34 17.96 -9.94 -11.16
C ALA A 34 17.57 -8.76 -10.24
N GLN A 35 17.21 -7.61 -10.81
CA GLN A 35 16.70 -6.48 -10.03
C GLN A 35 15.35 -6.79 -9.40
N VAL A 36 14.48 -7.53 -10.09
CA VAL A 36 13.18 -7.97 -9.53
C VAL A 36 13.38 -8.94 -8.38
N GLN A 37 14.31 -9.91 -8.48
CA GLN A 37 14.62 -10.83 -7.39
C GLN A 37 15.17 -10.09 -6.15
N ASP A 38 16.16 -9.22 -6.33
CA ASP A 38 16.72 -8.42 -5.24
C ASP A 38 15.68 -7.49 -4.61
N PHE A 39 14.85 -6.85 -5.45
CA PHE A 39 13.79 -5.98 -4.98
C PHE A 39 12.70 -6.76 -4.26
N LEU A 40 12.35 -7.96 -4.72
CA LEU A 40 11.33 -8.81 -4.09
C LEU A 40 11.71 -9.19 -2.66
N VAL A 41 12.98 -9.53 -2.41
CA VAL A 41 13.47 -9.82 -1.05
C VAL A 41 13.35 -8.59 -0.14
N LYS A 42 13.79 -7.43 -0.64
CA LYS A 42 13.69 -6.15 0.10
C LYS A 42 12.23 -5.75 0.31
N TYR A 43 11.39 -5.89 -0.71
CA TYR A 43 9.97 -5.58 -0.69
C TYR A 43 9.24 -6.44 0.32
N LYS A 44 9.46 -7.77 0.37
CA LYS A 44 8.85 -8.65 1.38
C LYS A 44 9.20 -8.21 2.81
N LYS A 45 10.45 -7.82 3.05
CA LYS A 45 10.90 -7.34 4.36
C LYS A 45 10.23 -6.00 4.72
N MET A 46 10.19 -5.06 3.78
CA MET A 46 9.53 -3.76 3.97
C MET A 46 8.02 -3.87 4.12
N ASP A 47 7.36 -4.73 3.34
CA ASP A 47 5.92 -5.00 3.43
C ASP A 47 5.58 -5.58 4.80
N SER A 48 6.36 -6.54 5.30
CA SER A 48 6.18 -7.11 6.63
C SER A 48 6.36 -6.07 7.74
N ALA A 49 7.41 -5.24 7.66
CA ALA A 49 7.65 -4.16 8.61
C ALA A 49 6.52 -3.13 8.59
N ALA A 50 6.11 -2.67 7.40
CA ALA A 50 5.00 -1.75 7.23
C ALA A 50 3.69 -2.34 7.75
N ASN A 51 3.43 -3.64 7.53
CA ASN A 51 2.23 -4.30 8.04
C ASN A 51 2.21 -4.34 9.57
N ARG A 52 3.36 -4.62 10.21
CA ARG A 52 3.49 -4.54 11.68
C ARG A 52 3.27 -3.12 12.18
N THR A 53 3.86 -2.12 11.53
CA THR A 53 3.67 -0.71 11.90
C THR A 53 2.21 -0.29 11.76
N LEU A 54 1.52 -0.70 10.69
CA LEU A 54 0.10 -0.41 10.48
C LEU A 54 -0.79 -1.08 11.54
N TRP A 55 -0.48 -2.32 11.92
CA TRP A 55 -1.18 -3.01 13.01
C TRP A 55 -0.93 -2.34 14.38
N LEU A 56 0.32 -1.98 14.67
CA LEU A 56 0.68 -1.31 15.93
C LEU A 56 0.04 0.07 16.03
N THR A 57 0.11 0.88 14.97
CA THR A 57 -0.51 2.20 14.94
C THR A 57 -2.03 2.12 14.93
N GLY A 58 -2.63 1.18 14.18
CA GLY A 58 -4.07 0.93 14.21
C GLY A 58 -4.56 0.50 15.60
N GLY A 59 -3.85 -0.42 16.27
CA GLY A 59 -4.14 -0.82 17.65
C GLY A 59 -3.98 0.32 18.64
N ALA A 60 -2.92 1.12 18.50
CA ALA A 60 -2.70 2.30 19.34
C ALA A 60 -3.82 3.34 19.17
N MET A 61 -4.40 3.50 17.99
CA MET A 61 -5.53 4.40 17.77
C MET A 61 -6.82 3.89 18.42
N ILE A 62 -7.06 2.57 18.40
CA ILE A 62 -8.20 1.95 19.12
C ILE A 62 -8.09 2.23 20.61
N LEU A 63 -6.89 2.07 21.19
CA LEU A 63 -6.62 2.35 22.60
C LEU A 63 -6.65 3.84 22.94
N ALA A 64 -6.26 4.70 22.00
CA ALA A 64 -6.23 6.15 22.20
C ALA A 64 -7.63 6.78 22.23
N ASN A 65 -8.45 6.52 21.20
CA ASN A 65 -9.83 7.02 21.14
C ASN A 65 -10.65 6.26 20.07
N TYR A 66 -11.31 5.18 20.49
CA TYR A 66 -12.16 4.38 19.61
C TYR A 66 -13.31 5.17 18.96
N ARG A 67 -13.87 6.20 19.63
CA ARG A 67 -14.99 6.99 19.10
C ARG A 67 -14.58 7.82 17.88
N LEU A 68 -13.38 8.40 17.91
CA LEU A 68 -12.80 9.12 16.76
C LEU A 68 -12.44 8.15 15.61
N LEU A 69 -11.97 6.95 15.94
CA LEU A 69 -11.65 5.92 14.93
C LEU A 69 -12.91 5.43 14.19
N PHE A 70 -14.03 5.28 14.88
CA PHE A 70 -15.29 4.81 14.30
C PHE A 70 -16.09 5.88 13.53
N GLN A 71 -15.52 7.07 13.31
CA GLN A 71 -16.11 8.00 12.34
C GLN A 71 -16.17 7.34 10.97
N MET A 72 -17.36 7.35 10.36
CA MET A 72 -17.66 6.68 9.09
C MET A 72 -16.60 6.94 8.01
N TRP A 73 -16.09 8.17 7.89
CA TRP A 73 -15.07 8.48 6.86
C TRP A 73 -13.71 7.81 7.15
N LEU A 74 -13.30 7.72 8.42
CA LEU A 74 -12.02 7.17 8.85
C LEU A 74 -12.02 5.66 8.67
N LEU A 75 -13.14 5.03 9.00
CA LEU A 75 -13.41 3.61 8.76
C LEU A 75 -13.41 3.29 7.26
N VAL A 76 -14.14 4.07 6.45
CA VAL A 76 -14.18 3.92 4.98
C VAL A 76 -12.79 4.10 4.39
N SER A 77 -12.02 5.09 4.86
CA SER A 77 -10.64 5.30 4.40
C SER A 77 -9.74 4.12 4.75
N MET A 78 -9.82 3.57 5.97
CA MET A 78 -9.07 2.36 6.35
C MET A 78 -9.44 1.14 5.50
N LEU A 79 -10.73 0.95 5.20
CA LEU A 79 -11.19 -0.14 4.33
C LEU A 79 -10.65 0.03 2.90
N ILE A 80 -10.69 1.24 2.35
CA ILE A 80 -10.14 1.53 1.02
C ILE A 80 -8.63 1.25 1.00
N TYR A 81 -7.88 1.67 2.02
CA TYR A 81 -6.44 1.36 2.09
C TYR A 81 -6.16 -0.14 2.20
N MET A 82 -6.98 -0.90 2.92
CA MET A 82 -6.84 -2.36 2.96
C MET A 82 -7.07 -3.00 1.58
N VAL A 83 -8.09 -2.55 0.84
CA VAL A 83 -8.36 -3.02 -0.52
C VAL A 83 -7.18 -2.67 -1.44
N ILE A 84 -6.68 -1.44 -1.36
CA ILE A 84 -5.48 -1.01 -2.09
C ILE A 84 -4.31 -1.93 -1.77
N PHE A 85 -3.95 -2.12 -0.50
CA PHE A 85 -2.83 -2.97 -0.12
C PHE A 85 -3.01 -4.42 -0.54
N TRP A 86 -4.24 -4.92 -0.56
CA TRP A 86 -4.55 -6.25 -1.04
C TRP A 86 -4.32 -6.38 -2.56
N ILE A 87 -4.81 -5.43 -3.35
CA ILE A 87 -4.56 -5.37 -4.80
C ILE A 87 -3.06 -5.30 -5.07
N ILE A 88 -2.35 -4.43 -4.34
CA ILE A 88 -0.90 -4.29 -4.43
C ILE A 88 -0.22 -5.62 -4.16
N LYS A 89 -0.55 -6.28 -3.05
CA LYS A 89 0.05 -7.55 -2.69
C LYS A 89 -0.23 -8.63 -3.76
N GLN A 90 -1.45 -8.68 -4.30
CA GLN A 90 -1.77 -9.66 -5.34
C GLN A 90 -1.04 -9.35 -6.65
N VAL A 91 -1.06 -8.11 -7.12
CA VAL A 91 -0.50 -7.73 -8.42
C VAL A 91 1.01 -7.64 -8.39
N ALA A 92 1.57 -6.90 -7.43
CA ALA A 92 3.00 -6.70 -7.30
C ALA A 92 3.71 -7.98 -6.86
N LEU A 93 3.24 -8.62 -5.77
CA LEU A 93 3.97 -9.75 -5.20
C LEU A 93 3.90 -10.98 -6.12
N LYS A 94 2.71 -11.37 -6.59
CA LYS A 94 2.59 -12.52 -7.51
C LYS A 94 3.32 -12.26 -8.81
N GLY A 95 3.15 -11.07 -9.39
CA GLY A 95 3.81 -10.76 -10.65
C GLY A 95 5.34 -10.70 -10.52
N MET A 96 5.88 -10.22 -9.39
CA MET A 96 7.32 -10.29 -9.14
C MET A 96 7.80 -11.74 -8.89
N GLU A 97 7.00 -12.58 -8.24
CA GLU A 97 7.30 -14.02 -8.05
C GLU A 97 7.29 -14.78 -9.37
N GLU A 98 6.32 -14.53 -10.25
CA GLU A 98 6.25 -15.09 -11.61
C GLU A 98 7.49 -14.70 -12.43
N VAL A 99 7.87 -13.42 -12.41
CA VAL A 99 9.08 -12.94 -13.10
C VAL A 99 10.35 -13.55 -12.50
N ALA A 100 10.42 -13.68 -11.17
CA ALA A 100 11.58 -14.25 -10.48
C ALA A 100 11.74 -15.76 -10.73
N ALA A 101 10.64 -16.48 -11.00
CA ALA A 101 10.63 -17.91 -11.31
C ALA A 101 10.78 -18.22 -12.82
N SER A 102 10.59 -17.23 -13.69
CA SER A 102 10.63 -17.42 -15.15
C SER A 102 12.04 -17.72 -15.67
N LYS A 103 12.15 -18.68 -16.59
CA LYS A 103 13.40 -18.97 -17.31
C LYS A 103 13.72 -17.80 -18.26
N LYS A 104 15.00 -17.44 -18.38
CA LYS A 104 15.53 -16.25 -19.12
C LYS A 104 14.92 -15.97 -20.50
N ILE A 105 14.38 -16.99 -21.18
CA ILE A 105 13.78 -16.89 -22.53
C ILE A 105 12.44 -16.12 -22.51
N HIS A 106 11.60 -16.27 -21.46
CA HIS A 106 10.29 -15.60 -21.36
C HIS A 106 10.30 -14.37 -20.43
N ALA A 107 11.46 -14.10 -19.81
CA ALA A 107 11.63 -13.02 -18.84
C ALA A 107 11.18 -11.64 -19.34
N ARG A 108 11.32 -11.35 -20.64
CA ARG A 108 11.00 -10.05 -21.22
C ARG A 108 9.50 -9.81 -21.34
N GLU A 109 8.73 -10.86 -21.66
CA GLU A 109 7.27 -10.80 -21.76
C GLU A 109 6.64 -10.69 -20.36
N GLU A 110 7.13 -11.50 -19.41
CA GLU A 110 6.68 -11.45 -18.01
C GLU A 110 6.97 -10.09 -17.36
N LEU A 111 8.15 -9.50 -17.62
CA LEU A 111 8.48 -8.14 -17.16
C LEU A 111 7.53 -7.08 -17.75
N ARG A 112 7.12 -7.22 -19.01
CA ARG A 112 6.18 -6.29 -19.65
C ARG A 112 4.78 -6.43 -19.06
N LYS A 113 4.33 -7.66 -18.83
CA LYS A 113 3.05 -7.97 -18.17
C LYS A 113 3.01 -7.41 -16.75
N LEU A 114 4.06 -7.67 -15.96
CA LEU A 114 4.23 -7.10 -14.60
C LEU A 114 4.11 -5.56 -14.62
N ARG A 115 4.78 -4.91 -15.57
CA ARG A 115 4.74 -3.44 -15.68
C ARG A 115 3.34 -2.94 -16.00
N ILE A 116 2.63 -3.56 -16.94
CA ILE A 116 1.26 -3.18 -17.33
C ILE A 116 0.31 -3.39 -16.14
N SER A 117 0.36 -4.55 -15.49
CA SER A 117 -0.46 -4.84 -14.32
C SER A 117 -0.19 -3.86 -13.18
N ASN A 118 1.07 -3.50 -12.94
CA ASN A 118 1.42 -2.53 -11.90
C ASN A 118 0.98 -1.10 -12.27
N TRP A 119 1.02 -0.71 -13.54
CA TRP A 119 0.44 0.56 -14.00
C TRP A 119 -1.08 0.61 -13.79
N CYS A 120 -1.79 -0.48 -14.10
CA CYS A 120 -3.22 -0.60 -13.83
C CYS A 120 -3.50 -0.46 -12.32
N ALA A 121 -2.71 -1.14 -11.48
CA ALA A 121 -2.81 -1.00 -10.02
C ALA A 121 -2.56 0.44 -9.57
N ILE A 122 -1.54 1.14 -10.10
CA ILE A 122 -1.26 2.54 -9.79
C ILE A 122 -2.46 3.44 -10.14
N ILE A 123 -3.09 3.25 -11.31
CA ILE A 123 -4.26 4.01 -11.73
C ILE A 123 -5.43 3.77 -10.77
N ILE A 124 -5.71 2.51 -10.43
CA ILE A 124 -6.79 2.15 -9.49
C ILE A 124 -6.53 2.79 -8.12
N VAL A 125 -5.29 2.72 -7.62
CA VAL A 125 -4.89 3.35 -6.36
C VAL A 125 -5.09 4.85 -6.41
N PHE A 126 -4.71 5.50 -7.52
CA PHE A 126 -4.90 6.93 -7.70
C PHE A 126 -6.38 7.32 -7.67
N ILE A 127 -7.24 6.57 -8.36
CA ILE A 127 -8.69 6.78 -8.35
C ILE A 127 -9.23 6.65 -6.92
N LEU A 128 -8.84 5.60 -6.19
CA LEU A 128 -9.30 5.37 -4.83
C LEU A 128 -8.82 6.46 -3.85
N LEU A 129 -7.59 6.96 -4.00
CA LEU A 129 -7.10 8.11 -3.23
C LEU A 129 -7.88 9.38 -3.53
N MET A 130 -8.20 9.64 -4.81
CA MET A 130 -9.05 10.76 -5.21
C MET A 130 -10.47 10.64 -4.64
N SER A 131 -11.02 9.42 -4.57
CA SER A 131 -12.31 9.16 -3.92
C SER A 131 -12.25 9.47 -2.43
N ILE A 132 -11.19 9.07 -1.73
CA ILE A 132 -10.98 9.45 -0.32
C ILE A 132 -10.91 10.97 -0.16
N GLY A 133 -10.11 11.66 -0.99
CA GLY A 133 -9.99 13.11 -0.95
C GLY A 133 -11.32 13.82 -1.17
N THR A 134 -12.11 13.35 -2.14
CA THR A 134 -13.45 13.89 -2.42
C THR A 134 -14.42 13.66 -1.27
N LEU A 135 -14.38 12.48 -0.63
CA LEU A 135 -15.20 12.17 0.54
C LEU A 135 -14.83 13.07 1.73
N MET A 136 -13.54 13.38 1.91
CA MET A 136 -13.08 14.31 2.96
C MET A 136 -13.49 15.76 2.68
N MET A 137 -13.50 16.21 1.43
CA MET A 137 -13.93 17.57 1.08
C MET A 137 -15.45 17.76 1.17
N THR A 138 -16.24 16.74 0.83
CA THR A 138 -17.70 16.82 0.77
C THR A 138 -18.38 16.62 2.13
N LYS A 139 -17.69 16.01 3.10
CA LYS A 139 -18.12 15.97 4.51
C LYS A 139 -16.96 16.37 5.41
N PRO A 140 -16.73 17.67 5.62
CA PRO A 140 -15.85 18.10 6.68
C PRO A 140 -16.61 17.89 8.00
N PHE A 141 -16.15 16.91 8.78
CA PHE A 141 -16.55 16.59 10.17
C PHE A 141 -17.79 15.67 10.34
#